data_AF-A0A5K1HHN5-F1
#
_entry.id   AF-A0A5K1HHN5-F1
#
_cell.length_a   1.000
_cell.length_b   1.000
_cell.length_c   1.000
_cell.angle_alpha   90.00
_cell.angle_beta   90.00
_cell.angle_gamma   90.00
#
_symmetry.space_group_name_H-M   'P 1'
#
loop_
_entity.id
_entity.type
_entity.pdbx_description
1 polymer ?
#
loop_
_entity_poly.entity_id
_entity_poly.type
_entity_poly.pdbx_seq_one_letter_code
_entity_poly.pdbx_strand_id
1 'polypeptide(L)'
;MEYCKDGDLKKYLKKKERDGLPEAEAITIMKQVVRGYQELAKNNTIHRDLKPANILISNGLFKICDFGFSKVIKDPTVANKTCVGSPIYMAPQILDKKDYSAKCDIWSLGIIFYELVHGTVPWTAKS
;
A
#
# COMPACT_ATOMS: atom_id res chain seq x y z
N MET A 1 13.39 0.37 14.45
CA MET A 1 12.38 1.15 13.70
C MET A 1 12.22 2.50 14.38
N GLU A 2 12.05 3.57 13.62
CA GLU A 2 11.70 4.89 14.13
C GLU A 2 10.26 4.85 14.69
N TYR A 3 10.06 5.34 15.92
CA TYR A 3 8.71 5.42 16.51
C TYR A 3 7.91 6.54 15.84
N CYS A 4 6.83 6.19 15.16
CA CYS A 4 5.93 7.13 14.48
C CYS A 4 4.75 7.46 15.39
N LYS A 5 4.88 8.56 16.14
CA LYS A 5 3.92 9.01 17.17
C LYS A 5 2.53 9.37 16.63
N ASP A 6 2.41 9.72 15.35
CA ASP A 6 1.17 10.23 14.76
C ASP A 6 0.25 9.10 14.24
N GLY A 7 0.66 7.83 14.41
CA GLY A 7 -0.10 6.66 14.03
C GLY A 7 0.09 6.25 12.57
N ASP A 8 -0.95 5.68 11.98
CA ASP A 8 -0.95 5.12 10.63
C ASP A 8 -2.05 5.75 9.75
N LEU A 9 -1.90 5.66 8.44
CA LEU A 9 -2.81 6.27 7.48
C LEU A 9 -4.24 5.70 7.59
N LYS A 10 -4.40 4.45 8.04
CA LYS A 10 -5.74 3.88 8.31
C LYS A 10 -6.43 4.63 9.46
N LYS A 11 -5.73 4.91 10.55
CA LYS A 11 -6.28 5.71 11.66
C LYS A 11 -6.51 7.17 11.24
N TYR A 12 -5.65 7.71 10.39
CA TYR A 12 -5.82 9.05 9.84
C TYR A 12 -7.12 9.19 9.05
N LEU A 13 -7.37 8.26 8.11
CA LEU A 13 -8.60 8.23 7.32
C LEU A 13 -9.85 8.05 8.18
N LYS A 14 -9.80 7.18 9.21
CA LYS A 14 -10.93 7.01 10.13
C LYS A 14 -11.35 8.29 10.87
N LYS A 15 -10.42 9.23 11.10
CA LYS A 15 -10.71 10.52 11.77
C LYS A 15 -11.33 11.55 10.83
N LYS A 16 -11.26 11.36 9.51
CA LYS A 16 -11.66 12.32 8.48
C LYS A 16 -13.07 12.04 7.90
N GLU A 17 -13.85 11.21 8.58
CA GLU A 17 -15.18 10.76 8.17
C GLU A 17 -15.18 9.98 6.83
N ARG A 18 -16.37 9.55 6.36
CA ARG A 18 -16.50 8.58 5.25
C ARG A 18 -16.36 9.18 3.85
N ASP A 19 -16.23 10.49 3.73
CA ASP A 19 -16.27 11.18 2.44
C ASP A 19 -14.92 11.25 1.72
N GLY A 20 -13.86 10.73 2.35
CA GLY A 20 -12.50 10.79 1.83
C GLY A 20 -11.81 12.13 2.12
N LEU A 21 -10.64 12.32 1.50
CA LEU A 21 -9.83 13.53 1.64
C LEU A 21 -10.03 14.46 0.44
N PRO A 22 -9.85 15.78 0.63
CA PRO A 22 -9.67 16.69 -0.50
C PRO A 22 -8.57 16.18 -1.43
N GLU A 23 -8.80 16.24 -2.74
CA GLU A 23 -7.89 15.66 -3.74
C GLU A 23 -6.44 16.17 -3.60
N ALA A 24 -6.26 17.46 -3.32
CA ALA A 24 -4.95 18.05 -3.09
C ALA A 24 -4.20 17.41 -1.90
N GLU A 25 -4.93 17.05 -0.83
CA GLU A 25 -4.38 16.36 0.32
C GLU A 25 -4.03 14.90 -0.05
N ALA A 26 -4.94 14.18 -0.71
CA ALA A 26 -4.72 12.82 -1.17
C ALA A 26 -3.49 12.71 -2.10
N ILE A 27 -3.35 13.63 -3.06
CA ILE A 27 -2.20 13.73 -3.96
C ILE A 27 -0.91 13.97 -3.18
N THR A 28 -0.95 14.85 -2.17
CA THR A 28 0.22 15.17 -1.35
C THR A 28 0.70 13.95 -0.57
N ILE A 29 -0.23 13.19 0.01
CA ILE A 29 0.06 11.93 0.71
C ILE A 29 0.62 10.90 -0.28
N MET A 30 -0.06 10.67 -1.40
CA MET A 30 0.37 9.68 -2.39
C MET A 30 1.73 9.97 -2.98
N LYS A 31 2.09 11.24 -3.22
CA LYS A 31 3.44 11.59 -3.67
C LYS A 31 4.52 11.10 -2.72
N GLN A 32 4.28 11.15 -1.40
CA GLN A 32 5.23 10.65 -0.41
C GLN A 32 5.29 9.12 -0.40
N VAL A 33 4.13 8.46 -0.43
CA VAL A 33 4.05 6.98 -0.48
C VAL A 33 4.71 6.44 -1.74
N VAL A 34 4.46 7.04 -2.91
CA VAL A 34 5.09 6.64 -4.18
C VAL A 34 6.60 6.85 -4.15
N ARG A 35 7.11 7.93 -3.54
CA ARG A 35 8.55 8.11 -3.34
C ARG A 35 9.15 7.00 -2.47
N GLY A 36 8.46 6.62 -1.38
CA GLY A 36 8.87 5.48 -0.57
C GLY A 36 8.90 4.18 -1.35
N TYR A 37 7.87 3.92 -2.18
CA TYR A 37 7.82 2.75 -3.06
C TYR A 37 8.94 2.76 -4.12
N GLN A 38 9.27 3.93 -4.69
CA GLN A 38 10.38 4.06 -5.64
C GLN A 38 11.71 3.60 -5.03
N GLU A 39 11.95 3.85 -3.75
CA GLU A 39 13.14 3.34 -3.05
C GLU A 39 13.11 1.80 -2.93
N LEU A 40 11.95 1.19 -2.68
CA LEU A 40 11.82 -0.28 -2.68
C LEU A 40 12.10 -0.86 -4.07
N ALA A 41 11.50 -0.25 -5.11
CA ALA A 41 11.67 -0.67 -6.49
C ALA A 41 13.13 -0.58 -6.95
N LYS A 42 13.85 0.50 -6.61
CA LYS A 42 15.30 0.65 -6.87
C LYS A 42 16.14 -0.46 -6.23
N ASN A 43 15.71 -0.94 -5.06
CA ASN A 43 16.35 -2.03 -4.33
C ASN A 43 15.76 -3.42 -4.70
N ASN A 44 15.08 -3.54 -5.83
CA ASN A 44 14.43 -4.77 -6.30
C ASN A 44 13.54 -5.43 -5.23
N THR A 45 12.92 -4.64 -4.36
CA THR A 45 12.11 -5.13 -3.25
C THR A 45 10.62 -4.97 -3.57
N ILE A 46 9.88 -6.08 -3.52
CA ILE A 46 8.41 -6.07 -3.56
C ILE A 46 7.91 -6.08 -2.11
N HIS A 47 6.98 -5.19 -1.78
CA HIS A 47 6.41 -5.08 -0.45
C HIS A 47 5.35 -6.16 -0.17
N ARG A 48 4.44 -6.41 -1.12
CA ARG A 48 3.35 -7.42 -1.10
C ARG A 48 2.23 -7.23 -0.08
N ASP A 49 2.33 -6.25 0.82
CA ASP A 49 1.23 -5.90 1.75
C ASP A 49 1.09 -4.39 1.94
N LEU A 50 1.15 -3.62 0.85
CA LEU A 50 0.86 -2.19 0.92
C LEU A 50 -0.62 -1.96 1.22
N LYS A 51 -0.87 -1.23 2.30
CA LYS A 51 -2.19 -0.84 2.79
C LYS A 51 -2.06 0.39 3.69
N PRO A 52 -3.12 1.15 3.99
CA PRO A 52 -3.03 2.32 4.85
C PRO A 52 -2.52 2.03 6.27
N ALA A 53 -2.75 0.83 6.80
CA ALA A 53 -2.20 0.44 8.10
C ALA A 53 -0.66 0.28 8.10
N ASN A 54 -0.06 0.08 6.93
CA ASN A 54 1.38 -0.07 6.74
C ASN A 54 2.03 1.22 6.20
N ILE A 55 1.35 2.36 6.38
CA ILE A 55 1.88 3.69 6.09
C ILE A 55 1.83 4.50 7.38
N LEU A 56 2.99 4.71 8.00
CA LEU A 56 3.14 5.45 9.25
C LEU A 56 3.22 6.94 9.02
N ILE A 57 2.79 7.70 10.01
CA ILE A 57 2.80 9.16 10.01
C ILE A 57 3.77 9.64 11.08
N SER A 58 4.70 10.52 10.70
CA SER A 58 5.64 11.15 11.63
C SER A 58 5.99 12.56 11.17
N ASN A 59 5.57 13.58 11.93
CA ASN A 59 5.84 14.99 11.64
C ASN A 59 5.42 15.41 10.22
N GLY A 60 4.23 14.99 9.79
CA GLY A 60 3.70 15.28 8.45
C GLY A 60 4.29 14.44 7.31
N LEU A 61 5.19 13.49 7.63
CA LEU A 61 5.75 12.54 6.67
C LEU A 61 4.98 11.22 6.68
N PHE A 62 4.73 10.66 5.50
CA PHE A 62 4.08 9.37 5.29
C PHE A 62 5.12 8.34 4.82
N LYS A 63 5.36 7.32 5.65
CA LYS A 63 6.46 6.35 5.46
C LYS A 63 5.91 4.92 5.37
N ILE A 64 6.34 4.16 4.36
CA ILE A 64 6.01 2.74 4.25
C ILE A 64 6.69 1.95 5.38
N CYS A 65 5.97 1.03 6.00
CA CYS A 65 6.49 0.14 7.04
C CYS A 65 5.99 -1.30 6.87
N ASP A 66 6.41 -2.18 7.78
CA ASP A 66 6.03 -3.60 7.85
C ASP A 66 6.43 -4.43 6.62
N PHE A 67 7.70 -4.82 6.62
CA PHE A 67 8.32 -5.63 5.57
C PHE A 67 8.17 -7.14 5.81
N GLY A 68 7.26 -7.59 6.70
CA GLY A 68 7.10 -9.00 7.05
C GLY A 68 6.74 -9.90 5.87
N PHE A 69 6.05 -9.36 4.87
CA PHE A 69 5.78 -10.03 3.60
C PHE A 69 6.67 -9.55 2.46
N SER A 70 7.67 -8.71 2.67
CA SER A 70 8.50 -8.22 1.57
C SER A 70 9.42 -9.30 1.00
N LYS A 71 9.84 -9.10 -0.26
CA LYS A 71 10.76 -10.02 -0.95
C LYS A 71 11.68 -9.26 -1.88
N VAL A 72 12.99 -9.49 -1.75
CA VAL A 72 13.99 -9.03 -2.71
C VAL A 72 13.99 -9.97 -3.91
N ILE A 73 13.84 -9.40 -5.09
CA ILE A 73 13.83 -10.10 -6.36
C ILE A 73 15.25 -10.12 -6.91
N LYS A 74 15.86 -11.31 -6.91
CA LYS A 74 17.19 -11.52 -7.51
C LYS A 74 17.12 -11.63 -9.03
N ASP A 75 16.01 -12.16 -9.54
CA ASP A 75 15.75 -12.34 -10.97
C ASP A 75 14.32 -11.87 -11.28
N PRO A 76 14.13 -10.78 -12.05
CA PRO A 76 12.82 -10.24 -12.39
C PRO A 76 11.97 -11.15 -13.29
N THR A 77 12.56 -12.20 -13.88
CA THR A 77 11.84 -13.21 -14.66
C THR A 77 11.17 -14.27 -13.78
N VAL A 78 11.59 -14.40 -12.52
CA VAL A 78 11.03 -15.38 -11.59
C VAL A 78 9.70 -14.87 -11.04
N ALA A 79 8.62 -15.50 -11.50
CA ALA A 79 7.28 -15.25 -11.01
C ALA A 79 7.10 -15.67 -9.54
N ASN A 80 6.30 -14.88 -8.82
CA ASN A 80 5.90 -15.21 -7.45
C ASN A 80 4.54 -15.91 -7.45
N LYS A 81 4.39 -16.94 -6.61
CA LYS A 81 3.18 -17.79 -6.53
C LYS A 81 2.48 -17.75 -5.18
N THR A 82 3.13 -17.19 -4.14
CA THR A 82 2.58 -17.17 -2.78
C THR A 82 1.55 -16.06 -2.65
N CYS A 83 0.34 -16.41 -2.23
CA CYS A 83 -0.71 -15.47 -1.85
C CYS A 83 -0.52 -15.05 -0.39
N VAL A 84 -0.04 -13.82 -0.17
CA VAL A 84 0.21 -13.21 1.14
C VAL A 84 -0.17 -11.74 1.12
N GLY A 85 -0.47 -11.17 2.29
CA GLY A 85 -0.90 -9.79 2.47
C GLY A 85 -2.39 -9.66 2.77
N SER A 86 -2.96 -8.49 2.49
CA SER A 86 -4.34 -8.15 2.83
C SER A 86 -5.25 -8.21 1.58
N PRO A 87 -6.21 -9.16 1.48
CA PRO A 87 -6.94 -9.46 0.24
C PRO A 87 -7.58 -8.26 -0.46
N ILE A 88 -8.10 -7.29 0.29
CA ILE A 88 -8.80 -6.11 -0.27
C ILE A 88 -7.88 -5.16 -1.05
N TYR A 89 -6.57 -5.21 -0.80
CA TYR A 89 -5.54 -4.44 -1.52
C TYR A 89 -4.75 -5.30 -2.50
N MET A 90 -5.05 -6.60 -2.61
CA MET A 90 -4.32 -7.51 -3.50
C MET A 90 -4.76 -7.34 -4.94
N ALA A 91 -3.80 -7.49 -5.85
CA ALA A 91 -4.07 -7.57 -7.27
C ALA A 91 -4.84 -8.87 -7.61
N PRO A 92 -5.77 -8.84 -8.57
CA PRO A 92 -6.66 -9.97 -8.86
C PRO A 92 -5.91 -11.23 -9.25
N GLN A 93 -4.78 -11.11 -9.96
CA GLN A 93 -3.94 -12.26 -10.31
C GLN A 93 -3.38 -13.01 -9.09
N ILE A 94 -3.17 -12.33 -7.96
CA ILE A 94 -2.73 -12.98 -6.71
C ILE A 94 -3.87 -13.80 -6.11
N LEU A 95 -5.10 -13.25 -6.13
CA LEU A 95 -6.30 -13.94 -5.67
C LEU A 95 -6.58 -15.19 -6.51
N ASP A 96 -6.33 -15.11 -7.82
CA ASP A 96 -6.42 -16.23 -8.77
C ASP A 96 -5.25 -17.23 -8.66
N LYS A 97 -4.31 -17.04 -7.73
CA LYS A 97 -3.08 -17.85 -7.57
C LYS A 97 -2.23 -17.91 -8.85
N LYS A 98 -2.30 -16.87 -9.68
CA LYS A 98 -1.46 -16.70 -10.87
C LYS A 98 -0.13 -16.07 -10.48
N ASP A 99 0.81 -16.24 -11.38
CA ASP A 99 2.12 -15.61 -11.31
C ASP A 99 2.02 -14.08 -11.27
N TYR A 100 2.78 -13.45 -10.38
CA TYR A 100 2.82 -11.99 -10.24
C TYR A 100 4.23 -11.41 -10.10
N SER A 101 4.34 -10.13 -10.46
CA SER A 101 5.55 -9.32 -10.41
C SER A 101 5.40 -8.15 -9.43
N ALA A 102 6.41 -7.28 -9.35
CA ALA A 102 6.39 -6.04 -8.56
C ALA A 102 5.19 -5.11 -8.88
N LYS A 103 4.49 -5.33 -10.00
CA LYS A 103 3.25 -4.62 -10.36
C LYS A 103 2.09 -4.87 -9.39
N CYS A 104 2.16 -5.90 -8.54
CA CYS A 104 1.16 -6.08 -7.48
C CYS A 104 1.14 -4.89 -6.50
N ASP A 105 2.29 -4.31 -6.19
CA ASP A 105 2.36 -3.16 -5.30
C ASP A 105 1.75 -1.91 -5.96
N ILE A 106 1.88 -1.77 -7.29
CA ILE A 106 1.23 -0.68 -8.05
C ILE A 106 -0.29 -0.78 -7.95
N TRP A 107 -0.84 -1.99 -8.02
CA TRP A 107 -2.27 -2.22 -7.78
C TRP A 107 -2.66 -1.76 -6.38
N SER A 108 -1.95 -2.22 -5.34
CA SER A 108 -2.23 -1.83 -3.97
C SER A 108 -2.14 -0.32 -3.75
N LEU A 109 -1.18 0.37 -4.38
CA LEU A 109 -1.09 1.84 -4.38
C LEU A 109 -2.32 2.50 -5.03
N GLY A 110 -2.87 1.92 -6.10
CA GLY A 110 -4.11 2.38 -6.72
C GLY A 110 -5.31 2.25 -5.78
N ILE A 111 -5.41 1.13 -5.05
CA ILE A 111 -6.47 0.93 -4.05
C ILE A 111 -6.34 1.92 -2.89
N ILE A 112 -5.11 2.15 -2.41
CA ILE A 112 -4.84 3.17 -1.38
C ILE A 112 -5.27 4.56 -1.89
N PHE A 113 -4.93 4.93 -3.12
CA PHE A 113 -5.31 6.23 -3.66
C PHE A 113 -6.83 6.38 -3.79
N TYR A 114 -7.52 5.34 -4.26
CA TYR A 114 -8.97 5.32 -4.28
C TYR A 114 -9.56 5.54 -2.88
N GLU A 115 -9.05 4.81 -1.87
CA GLU A 115 -9.51 4.95 -0.48
C GLU A 115 -9.22 6.33 0.10
N LEU A 116 -8.10 6.96 -0.26
CA LEU A 116 -7.81 8.34 0.13
C LEU A 116 -8.85 9.32 -0.42
N VAL A 117 -9.27 9.16 -1.67
CA VAL A 117 -10.20 10.07 -2.34
C VAL A 117 -11.65 9.82 -1.94
N HIS A 118 -12.05 8.56 -1.76
CA HIS A 118 -13.46 8.18 -1.54
C HIS A 118 -13.78 7.74 -0.11
N GLY A 119 -12.80 7.72 0.79
CA GLY A 119 -12.96 7.27 2.19
C GLY A 119 -13.27 5.78 2.36
N THR A 120 -13.42 5.05 1.25
CA THR A 120 -13.76 3.64 1.19
C THR A 120 -12.99 2.97 0.06
N VAL A 121 -12.75 1.68 0.20
CA VAL A 121 -12.15 0.85 -0.86
C VAL A 121 -13.15 0.61 -2.01
N PRO A 122 -12.66 0.38 -3.25
CA PRO A 122 -13.54 0.21 -4.42
C PRO A 122 -14.39 -1.06 -4.38
N TRP A 123 -13.99 -2.07 -3.59
CA TRP A 123 -14.77 -3.29 -3.38
C TRP A 123 -14.89 -3.60 -1.90
N THR A 124 -16.11 -3.90 -1.47
CA THR A 124 -16.36 -4.48 -0.15
C THR A 124 -16.29 -5.99 -0.25
N ALA A 125 -15.38 -6.62 0.50
CA ALA A 125 -15.43 -8.06 0.68
C ALA A 125 -16.65 -8.36 1.54
N LYS A 126 -17.64 -9.07 1.00
CA LYS A 126 -18.68 -9.69 1.83
C LYS A 126 -18.04 -10.85 2.56
N SER A 127 -18.06 -10.77 3.90
CA SER A 127 -17.84 -11.90 4.79
C SER A 127 -18.86 -13.00 4.51
#